data_AF-A0AAU3D1W4-F1
#
_entry.id   AF-A0AAU3D1W4-F1
#
_cell.length_a   1.000
_cell.length_b   1.000
_cell.length_c   1.000
_cell.angle_alpha   90.00
_cell.angle_beta   90.00
_cell.angle_gamma   90.00
#
_symmetry.space_group_name_H-M   'P 1'
#
loop_
_entity.id
_entity.type
_entity.pdbx_description
1 polymer ?
#
loop_
_entity_poly.entity_id
_entity_poly.type
_entity_poly.pdbx_seq_one_letter_code
_entity_poly.pdbx_strand_id
1 'polypeptide(L)'
;MGEREEDGVEGEAAAVEAALGLAGQTVPSLHLPPARAVFPAGLVRLATVAPGRERLRLMFAEHPGLVLWLENRTDGQRVLAAVELEHAREAPDGQVAEEAVRRAAGPERAAFRRRWAEKRRRDFDELQAYLASPAHLAASDQARAAMLDAFRRRPGR
;
A
#
# COMPACT_ATOMS: atom_id res chain seq x y z
N MET A 1 22.77 -9.75 0.70
CA MET A 1 22.08 -10.44 -0.41
C MET A 1 20.72 -9.76 -0.63
N GLY A 2 20.69 -8.44 -0.86
CA GLY A 2 19.45 -7.63 -0.89
C GLY A 2 19.29 -6.77 -2.15
N GLU A 3 20.38 -6.38 -2.82
CA GLU A 3 20.33 -5.42 -3.94
C GLU A 3 19.66 -5.96 -5.22
N ARG A 4 19.47 -7.28 -5.39
CA ARG A 4 18.85 -7.85 -6.61
C ARG A 4 17.32 -7.90 -6.56
N GLU A 5 16.70 -7.89 -5.38
CA GLU A 5 15.23 -7.89 -5.26
C GLU A 5 14.66 -6.47 -5.42
N GLU A 6 15.37 -5.47 -4.91
CA GLU A 6 14.95 -4.06 -4.92
C GLU A 6 14.90 -3.47 -6.35
N ASP A 7 15.88 -3.80 -7.19
CA ASP A 7 15.88 -3.44 -8.61
C ASP A 7 14.71 -4.07 -9.38
N GLY A 8 14.22 -5.21 -8.89
CA GLY A 8 13.07 -5.93 -9.43
C GLY A 8 11.74 -5.24 -9.14
N VAL A 9 11.57 -4.62 -7.97
CA VAL A 9 10.29 -3.99 -7.57
C VAL A 9 9.93 -2.81 -8.46
N GLU A 10 10.87 -1.89 -8.71
CA GLU A 10 10.59 -0.75 -9.58
C GLU A 10 10.49 -1.15 -11.06
N GLY A 11 11.28 -2.14 -11.50
CA GLY A 11 11.13 -2.69 -12.85
C GLY A 11 9.75 -3.32 -13.07
N GLU A 12 9.28 -4.10 -12.09
CA GLU A 12 7.95 -4.72 -12.09
C GLU A 12 6.84 -3.65 -12.04
N ALA A 13 6.98 -2.64 -11.19
CA ALA A 13 6.02 -1.53 -11.12
C ALA A 13 5.93 -0.77 -12.44
N ALA A 14 7.07 -0.44 -13.07
CA ALA A 14 7.09 0.21 -14.38
C ALA A 14 6.43 -0.66 -15.47
N ALA A 15 6.65 -1.99 -15.45
CA ALA A 15 6.01 -2.91 -16.37
C ALA A 15 4.48 -2.97 -16.18
N VAL A 16 4.00 -2.94 -14.94
CA VAL A 16 2.56 -2.85 -14.61
C VAL A 16 1.97 -1.53 -15.13
N GLU A 17 2.63 -0.40 -14.89
CA GLU A 17 2.17 0.91 -15.37
C GLU A 17 2.09 0.97 -16.89
N ALA A 18 3.08 0.40 -17.59
CA ALA A 18 3.06 0.30 -19.05
C ALA A 18 1.93 -0.61 -19.54
N ALA A 19 1.75 -1.79 -18.94
CA ALA A 19 0.72 -2.76 -19.32
C ALA A 19 -0.71 -2.22 -19.14
N LEU A 20 -0.91 -1.31 -18.19
CA LEU A 20 -2.20 -0.69 -17.89
C LEU A 20 -2.40 0.67 -18.55
N GLY A 21 -1.42 1.18 -19.31
CA GLY A 21 -1.50 2.50 -19.96
C GLY A 21 -1.39 3.69 -19.00
N LEU A 22 -0.84 3.46 -17.80
CA LEU A 22 -0.63 4.48 -16.76
C LEU A 22 0.68 5.26 -16.95
N ALA A 23 1.61 4.70 -17.73
CA ALA A 23 2.85 5.38 -18.07
C ALA A 23 2.58 6.70 -18.81
N GLY A 24 3.25 7.78 -18.39
CA GLY A 24 3.12 9.11 -19.01
C GLY A 24 1.90 9.93 -18.59
N GLN A 25 1.01 9.40 -17.75
CA GLN A 25 -0.10 10.19 -17.21
C GLN A 25 0.39 11.23 -16.21
N THR A 26 -0.24 12.42 -16.21
CA THR A 26 -0.01 13.44 -15.19
C THR A 26 -0.56 12.96 -13.85
N VAL A 27 0.27 12.98 -12.80
CA VAL A 27 -0.10 12.49 -11.47
C VAL A 27 -0.57 13.64 -10.56
N PRO A 28 -1.60 13.44 -9.71
CA PRO A 28 -2.43 12.24 -9.62
C PRO A 28 -3.40 12.10 -10.80
N SER A 29 -3.60 10.87 -11.31
CA SER A 29 -4.43 10.58 -12.48
C SER A 29 -5.67 9.75 -12.14
N LEU A 30 -6.83 10.19 -12.63
CA LEU A 30 -8.07 9.40 -12.59
C LEU A 30 -8.23 8.49 -13.82
N HIS A 31 -7.18 8.36 -14.64
CA HIS A 31 -7.21 7.47 -15.80
C HIS A 31 -7.53 6.03 -15.36
N LEU A 32 -8.54 5.45 -15.98
CA LEU A 32 -8.92 4.06 -15.78
C LEU A 32 -8.23 3.22 -16.85
N PRO A 33 -7.55 2.12 -16.47
CA PRO A 33 -7.14 1.13 -17.45
C PRO A 33 -8.34 0.65 -18.27
N PRO A 34 -8.16 0.28 -19.55
CA PRO A 34 -9.26 -0.22 -20.37
C PRO A 34 -10.03 -1.35 -19.69
N ALA A 35 -11.36 -1.37 -19.82
CA ALA A 35 -12.20 -2.39 -19.18
C ALA A 35 -11.80 -3.83 -19.57
N ARG A 36 -11.27 -4.02 -20.79
CA ARG A 36 -10.79 -5.30 -21.33
C ARG A 36 -9.28 -5.52 -21.16
N ALA A 37 -8.57 -4.65 -20.44
CA ALA A 37 -7.15 -4.83 -20.20
C ALA A 37 -6.90 -6.16 -19.48
N VAL A 38 -5.86 -6.88 -19.92
CA VAL A 38 -5.40 -8.11 -19.28
C VAL A 38 -4.91 -7.77 -17.88
N PHE A 39 -5.26 -8.58 -16.89
CA PHE A 39 -4.80 -8.37 -15.53
C PHE A 39 -3.29 -8.69 -15.42
N PRO A 40 -2.42 -7.70 -15.11
CA PRO A 40 -0.99 -7.93 -15.08
C PRO A 40 -0.60 -8.80 -13.88
N ALA A 41 0.10 -9.91 -14.13
CA ALA A 41 0.62 -10.78 -13.06
C ALA A 41 1.57 -10.04 -12.10
N GLY A 42 2.18 -8.94 -12.55
CA GLY A 42 3.02 -8.07 -11.74
C GLY A 42 2.30 -7.45 -10.54
N LEU A 43 1.01 -7.15 -10.64
CA LEU A 43 0.22 -6.67 -9.50
C LEU A 43 0.22 -7.68 -8.36
N VAL A 44 0.08 -8.97 -8.68
CA VAL A 44 0.10 -10.06 -7.69
C VAL A 44 1.49 -10.18 -7.09
N ARG A 45 2.54 -10.19 -7.92
CA ARG A 45 3.93 -10.30 -7.43
C ARG A 45 4.28 -9.17 -6.48
N LEU A 46 3.97 -7.92 -6.84
CA LEU A 46 4.20 -6.76 -5.97
C LEU A 46 3.42 -6.89 -4.65
N ALA A 47 2.18 -7.37 -4.68
CA ALA A 47 1.37 -7.50 -3.48
C ALA A 47 1.91 -8.55 -2.48
N THR A 48 2.74 -9.51 -2.91
CA THR A 48 3.23 -10.59 -2.03
C THR A 48 4.36 -10.17 -1.09
N VAL A 49 5.09 -9.09 -1.40
CA VAL A 49 6.24 -8.64 -0.61
C VAL A 49 6.07 -7.21 -0.09
N ALA A 50 6.63 -6.88 1.06
CA ALA A 50 6.44 -5.58 1.70
C ALA A 50 6.91 -4.38 0.84
N PRO A 51 8.11 -4.42 0.21
CA PRO A 51 8.55 -3.33 -0.68
C PRO A 51 7.61 -3.16 -1.89
N GLY A 52 7.09 -4.26 -2.43
CA GLY A 52 6.15 -4.25 -3.55
C GLY A 52 4.79 -3.68 -3.16
N ARG A 53 4.28 -3.99 -1.96
CA ARG A 53 3.06 -3.38 -1.41
C ARG A 53 3.22 -1.88 -1.22
N GLU A 54 4.36 -1.43 -0.70
CA GLU A 54 4.64 0.01 -0.56
C GLU A 54 4.65 0.70 -1.94
N ARG A 55 5.25 0.07 -2.95
CA ARG A 55 5.23 0.59 -4.32
C ARG A 55 3.83 0.61 -4.94
N LEU A 56 2.98 -0.39 -4.65
CA LEU A 56 1.58 -0.39 -5.04
C LEU A 56 0.80 0.74 -4.38
N ARG A 57 1.03 1.03 -3.09
CA ARG A 57 0.41 2.18 -2.41
C ARG A 57 0.78 3.49 -3.08
N LEU A 58 2.05 3.65 -3.46
CA LEU A 58 2.48 4.80 -4.24
C LEU A 58 1.75 4.83 -5.59
N MET A 59 1.66 3.70 -6.29
CA MET A 59 0.96 3.61 -7.58
C MET A 59 -0.53 3.97 -7.45
N PHE A 60 -1.20 3.58 -6.36
CA PHE A 60 -2.59 3.95 -6.08
C PHE A 60 -2.75 5.44 -5.77
N ALA A 61 -1.76 6.05 -5.09
CA ALA A 61 -1.74 7.49 -4.89
C ALA A 61 -1.48 8.26 -6.19
N GLU A 62 -0.60 7.75 -7.06
CA GLU A 62 -0.33 8.32 -8.39
C GLU A 62 -1.51 8.16 -9.34
N HIS A 63 -2.24 7.03 -9.25
CA HIS A 63 -3.34 6.69 -10.14
C HIS A 63 -4.57 6.19 -9.36
N PRO A 64 -5.34 7.07 -8.69
CA PRO A 64 -6.52 6.65 -7.93
C PRO A 64 -7.56 5.90 -8.78
N GLY A 65 -7.60 6.13 -10.11
CA GLY A 65 -8.44 5.34 -11.02
C GLY A 65 -8.10 3.85 -11.04
N LEU A 66 -6.86 3.46 -10.75
CA LEU A 66 -6.45 2.05 -10.67
C LEU A 66 -7.21 1.30 -9.57
N VAL A 67 -7.47 1.95 -8.42
CA VAL A 67 -8.23 1.32 -7.32
C VAL A 67 -9.64 0.95 -7.79
N LEU A 68 -10.34 1.90 -8.42
CA LEU A 68 -11.68 1.69 -8.97
C LEU A 68 -11.70 0.57 -10.02
N TRP A 69 -10.65 0.48 -10.84
CA TRP A 69 -10.53 -0.59 -11.83
C TRP A 69 -10.30 -1.98 -11.17
N LEU A 70 -9.54 -2.03 -10.07
CA LEU A 70 -9.27 -3.27 -9.32
C LEU A 70 -10.50 -3.76 -8.54
N GLU A 71 -11.30 -2.85 -7.96
CA GLU A 71 -12.52 -3.19 -7.21
C GLU A 71 -13.52 -3.99 -8.05
N ASN A 72 -13.55 -3.75 -9.36
CA ASN A 72 -14.44 -4.42 -10.31
C ASN A 72 -13.94 -5.80 -10.75
N ARG A 73 -12.87 -6.34 -10.13
CA ARG A 73 -12.24 -7.62 -10.51
C ARG A 73 -11.91 -8.47 -9.29
N THR A 74 -12.21 -9.76 -9.34
CA THR A 74 -11.93 -10.70 -8.24
C THR A 74 -10.45 -10.73 -7.85
N ASP A 75 -9.53 -10.79 -8.83
CA ASP A 75 -8.09 -10.75 -8.53
C ASP A 75 -7.62 -9.36 -8.09
N GLY A 76 -8.29 -8.30 -8.54
CA GLY A 76 -8.00 -6.94 -8.08
C GLY A 76 -8.36 -6.75 -6.61
N GLN A 77 -9.51 -7.27 -6.18
CA GLN A 77 -9.92 -7.26 -4.76
C GLN A 77 -8.92 -8.00 -3.86
N ARG A 78 -8.32 -9.10 -4.34
CA ARG A 78 -7.27 -9.82 -3.60
C ARG A 78 -6.01 -8.97 -3.43
N VAL A 79 -5.60 -8.25 -4.48
CA VAL A 79 -4.46 -7.32 -4.43
C VAL A 79 -4.74 -6.17 -3.46
N LEU A 80 -5.93 -5.55 -3.55
CA LEU A 80 -6.33 -4.48 -2.64
C LEU A 80 -6.32 -4.96 -1.18
N ALA A 81 -6.93 -6.11 -0.90
CA ALA A 81 -6.93 -6.70 0.43
C ALA A 81 -5.51 -6.93 0.96
N ALA A 82 -4.61 -7.49 0.14
CA ALA A 82 -3.22 -7.72 0.54
C ALA A 82 -2.45 -6.42 0.85
N VAL A 83 -2.73 -5.34 0.12
CA VAL A 83 -2.10 -4.03 0.33
C VAL A 83 -2.67 -3.32 1.57
N GLU A 84 -3.98 -3.42 1.81
CA GLU A 84 -4.68 -2.78 2.93
C GLU A 84 -4.44 -3.47 4.26
N LEU A 85 -4.54 -4.80 4.33
CA LEU A 85 -4.39 -5.59 5.57
C LEU A 85 -3.08 -5.27 6.29
N GLU A 86 -2.01 -5.09 5.54
CA GLU A 86 -0.67 -4.85 6.08
C GLU A 86 -0.32 -3.36 6.22
N HIS A 87 -1.17 -2.45 5.71
CA HIS A 87 -0.84 -1.03 5.62
C HIS A 87 -0.48 -0.37 6.96
N ALA A 88 -1.26 -0.69 8.00
CA ALA A 88 -1.08 -0.11 9.33
C ALA A 88 0.13 -0.69 10.09
N ARG A 89 0.62 -1.87 9.68
CA ARG A 89 1.67 -2.61 10.39
C ARG A 89 3.03 -2.51 9.72
N GLU A 90 3.05 -2.20 8.43
CA GLU A 90 4.28 -2.06 7.67
C GLU A 90 4.89 -0.68 7.84
N ALA A 91 6.12 -0.66 8.34
CA ALA A 91 6.95 0.53 8.32
C ALA A 91 7.19 0.97 6.87
N PRO A 92 7.06 2.27 6.56
CA PRO A 92 7.43 2.80 5.25
C PRO A 92 8.88 2.45 4.92
N ASP A 93 9.10 1.96 3.71
CA ASP A 93 10.42 1.65 3.19
C ASP A 93 11.01 2.90 2.52
N GLY A 94 12.08 3.44 3.11
CA GLY A 94 12.76 4.62 2.59
C GLY A 94 13.43 4.38 1.23
N GLN A 95 13.93 3.17 0.97
CA GLN A 95 14.61 2.85 -0.28
C GLN A 95 13.63 2.78 -1.45
N VAL A 96 12.43 2.23 -1.23
CA VAL A 96 11.35 2.23 -2.25
C VAL A 96 10.98 3.66 -2.62
N ALA A 97 10.81 4.54 -1.64
CA ALA A 97 10.49 5.94 -1.88
C ALA A 97 11.62 6.67 -2.65
N GLU A 98 12.87 6.46 -2.25
CA GLU A 98 14.02 7.07 -2.91
C GLU A 98 14.19 6.59 -4.36
N GLU A 99 14.09 5.28 -4.61
CA GLU A 99 14.22 4.72 -5.96
C GLU A 99 13.07 5.19 -6.85
N ALA A 100 11.84 5.23 -6.33
CA ALA A 100 10.72 5.80 -7.06
C ALA A 100 10.97 7.28 -7.41
N VAL A 101 11.53 8.08 -6.50
CA VAL A 101 11.89 9.48 -6.80
C VAL A 101 12.99 9.55 -7.87
N ARG A 102 14.02 8.70 -7.79
CA ARG A 102 15.12 8.63 -8.77
C ARG A 102 14.62 8.26 -10.17
N ARG A 103 13.68 7.32 -10.28
CA ARG A 103 13.10 6.84 -11.56
C ARG A 103 11.92 7.66 -12.08
N ALA A 104 11.58 8.78 -11.44
CA ALA A 104 10.45 9.58 -11.87
C ALA A 104 10.69 10.16 -13.28
N ALA A 105 9.69 10.03 -14.17
CA ALA A 105 9.76 10.50 -15.56
C ALA A 105 9.81 12.04 -15.72
N GLY A 106 9.86 12.80 -14.62
CA GLY A 106 9.92 14.25 -14.62
C GLY A 106 9.91 14.87 -13.22
N PRO A 107 10.21 16.18 -13.10
CA PRO A 107 10.35 16.86 -11.82
C PRO A 107 9.04 16.92 -11.02
N GLU A 108 7.90 17.08 -11.70
CA GLU A 108 6.58 17.12 -11.05
C GLU A 108 6.24 15.79 -10.37
N ARG A 109 6.49 14.68 -11.07
CA ARG A 109 6.27 13.33 -10.54
C ARG A 109 7.26 13.00 -9.41
N ALA A 110 8.51 13.42 -9.54
CA ALA A 110 9.49 13.30 -8.45
C ALA A 110 9.02 14.07 -7.21
N ALA A 111 8.53 15.29 -7.38
CA ALA A 111 8.01 16.11 -6.28
C ALA A 111 6.76 15.50 -5.63
N PHE A 112 5.86 14.92 -6.43
CA PHE A 112 4.71 14.16 -5.92
C PHE A 112 5.17 12.99 -5.04
N ARG A 113 6.09 12.16 -5.54
CA ARG A 113 6.63 10.99 -4.83
C ARG A 113 7.29 11.36 -3.50
N ARG A 114 8.07 12.44 -3.46
CA ARG A 114 8.67 12.97 -2.21
C ARG A 114 7.61 13.35 -1.19
N ARG A 115 6.62 14.16 -1.58
CA ARG A 115 5.53 14.58 -0.68
C ARG A 115 4.71 13.40 -0.18
N TRP A 116 4.46 12.42 -1.05
CA TRP A 116 3.78 11.19 -0.67
C TRP A 116 4.59 10.40 0.38
N ALA A 117 5.90 10.22 0.17
CA ALA A 117 6.76 9.50 1.09
C ALA A 117 6.85 10.19 2.46
N GLU A 118 6.99 11.52 2.48
CA GLU A 118 6.98 12.33 3.70
C GLU A 118 5.65 12.17 4.47
N LYS A 119 4.52 12.25 3.77
CA LYS A 119 3.20 12.04 4.37
C LYS A 119 3.09 10.62 4.93
N ARG A 120 3.49 9.61 4.17
CA ARG A 120 3.41 8.20 4.55
C ARG A 120 4.25 7.88 5.78
N ARG A 121 5.44 8.49 5.91
CA ARG A 121 6.25 8.43 7.14
C ARG A 121 5.54 9.06 8.32
N ARG A 122 5.02 10.28 8.15
CA ARG A 122 4.28 10.99 9.20
C ARG A 122 3.07 10.21 9.69
N ASP A 123 2.23 9.72 8.77
CA ASP A 123 1.04 8.93 9.10
C ASP A 123 1.43 7.66 9.90
N PHE A 124 2.54 7.01 9.54
CA PHE A 124 3.04 5.85 10.28
C PHE A 124 3.50 6.22 11.69
N ASP A 125 4.29 7.28 11.82
CA ASP A 125 4.82 7.72 13.11
C ASP A 125 3.69 8.17 14.05
N GLU A 126 2.68 8.89 13.53
CA GLU A 126 1.47 9.27 14.25
C GLU A 126 0.67 8.04 14.72
N LEU A 127 0.51 7.04 13.85
CA LEU A 127 -0.15 5.79 14.22
C LEU A 127 0.62 5.03 15.32
N GLN A 128 1.94 4.92 15.20
CA GLN A 128 2.76 4.26 16.22
C GLN A 128 2.68 5.01 17.57
N ALA A 129 2.71 6.34 17.55
CA ALA A 129 2.54 7.16 18.75
C ALA A 129 1.15 6.96 19.38
N TYR A 130 0.10 6.89 18.57
CA TYR A 130 -1.26 6.59 19.06
C TYR A 130 -1.35 5.20 19.68
N LEU A 131 -0.82 4.17 19.02
CA LEU A 131 -0.84 2.79 19.52
C LEU A 131 -0.03 2.63 20.81
N ALA A 132 1.06 3.39 20.97
CA ALA A 132 1.85 3.43 22.19
C ALA A 132 1.26 4.32 23.29
N SER A 133 0.20 5.08 23.01
CA SER A 133 -0.35 6.05 23.96
C SER A 133 -0.97 5.35 25.18
N PRO A 134 -0.84 5.92 26.39
CA PRO A 134 -1.46 5.34 27.59
C PRO A 134 -2.98 5.17 27.46
N ALA A 135 -3.64 6.09 26.75
CA ALA A 135 -5.08 6.03 26.51
C ALA A 135 -5.47 4.82 25.64
N HIS A 136 -4.73 4.55 24.57
CA HIS A 136 -4.96 3.39 23.73
C HIS A 136 -4.68 2.08 24.48
N LEU A 137 -3.56 2.01 25.21
CA LEU A 137 -3.22 0.83 26.02
C LEU A 137 -4.29 0.53 27.07
N ALA A 138 -4.75 1.55 27.80
CA ALA A 138 -5.83 1.38 28.79
C ALA A 138 -7.15 0.91 28.14
N ALA A 139 -7.52 1.46 26.98
CA ALA A 139 -8.70 1.03 26.25
C ALA A 139 -8.58 -0.42 25.75
N SER A 140 -7.39 -0.81 25.26
CA SER A 140 -7.10 -2.17 24.81
C SER A 140 -7.19 -3.18 25.97
N ASP A 141 -6.64 -2.85 27.13
CA ASP A 141 -6.71 -3.69 28.32
C ASP A 141 -8.15 -3.86 28.82
N GLN A 142 -8.94 -2.78 28.82
CA GLN A 142 -10.36 -2.84 29.17
C GLN A 142 -11.16 -3.72 28.20
N ALA A 143 -10.94 -3.56 26.89
CA ALA A 143 -11.60 -4.37 25.87
C ALA A 143 -11.25 -5.85 26.02
N ARG A 144 -9.98 -6.17 26.29
CA ARG A 144 -9.51 -7.53 26.55
C ARG A 144 -10.15 -8.11 27.81
N ALA A 145 -10.21 -7.35 28.90
CA ALA A 145 -10.85 -7.78 30.14
C ALA A 145 -12.34 -8.08 29.94
N ALA A 146 -13.06 -7.20 29.23
CA ALA A 146 -14.47 -7.40 28.90
C ALA A 146 -14.70 -8.64 28.03
N MET A 147 -13.83 -8.90 27.05
CA MET A 147 -13.92 -10.11 26.21
C MET A 147 -13.73 -11.40 27.01
N LEU A 148 -12.74 -11.44 27.92
CA LEU A 148 -12.49 -12.59 28.78
C LEU A 148 -13.65 -12.83 29.76
N ASP A 149 -14.21 -11.77 30.32
CA ASP A 149 -15.37 -11.84 31.21
C ASP A 149 -16.61 -12.35 30.46
N ALA A 150 -16.87 -11.86 29.24
CA ALA A 150 -17.94 -12.35 28.39
C ALA A 150 -17.78 -13.84 28.01
N PHE A 151 -16.54 -14.28 27.74
CA PHE A 151 -16.24 -15.69 27.49
C PHE A 151 -16.50 -16.56 28.72
N ARG A 152 -16.07 -16.13 29.90
CA ARG A 152 -16.31 -16.84 31.17
C ARG A 152 -17.79 -16.92 31.55
N ARG A 153 -18.58 -15.92 31.15
CA ARG A 153 -20.03 -15.85 31.41
C ARG A 153 -20.88 -16.65 30.42
N ARG A 154 -20.30 -17.24 29.36
CA ARG A 154 -21.04 -18.20 28.52
C ARG A 154 -21.13 -19.56 29.24
N PRO A 155 -22.33 -20.01 29.66
CA PRO A 155 -22.48 -21.35 30.20
C PRO A 155 -22.17 -22.37 29.11
N GLY A 156 -21.46 -23.44 29.49
CA GLY A 156 -21.03 -24.50 28.58
C GLY A 156 -22.18 -25.04 27.74
N ARG A 157 -21.98 -25.06 26.43
CA ARG A 157 -22.61 -26.04 25.54
C ARG A 157 -21.69 -27.24 25.43
#